data_AF-A0A948B4R0-F1
#
_entry.id   AF-A0A948B4R0-F1
#
_cell.length_a   1.000
_cell.length_b   1.000
_cell.length_c   1.000
_cell.angle_alpha   90.00
_cell.angle_beta   90.00
_cell.angle_gamma   90.00
#
_symmetry.space_group_name_H-M   'P 1'
#
loop_
_entity.id
_entity.type
_entity.pdbx_description
1 polymer ?
#
loop_
_entity_poly.entity_id
_entity_poly.type
_entity_poly.pdbx_seq_one_letter_code
_entity_poly.pdbx_strand_id
1 'polypeptide(L)'
;MKYKNHKKGQTILEIVVAMGVFIIILGGVTSLYIASISCASGIDEEFKADMYLRQAFEATRAIRDGGFAGLANGTYGLSNGSGYWQLSGSSDNLGEFTRTLQISDVQRNSGCAVVGSGGTVDHDSKKITVTVNWDQGMPNPKSISANQYMHNWASPQKCGVQANNIVLNVSNAYIAQNKKLKGVTIQNIGQDPIAIDKVILTWTANSKIEWVKLSGAGKDWDYGGIGTPVGKQPSGTELDIIDFTINPGQLQVIDEFKFDNSVVGSAFSITLTLEDGSSTYKAFQI
;
A
#
# COMPACT_ATOMS: atom_id res chain seq x y z
N MET A 1 66.14 80.70 -3.14
CA MET A 1 65.86 80.71 -1.69
C MET A 1 64.83 79.62 -1.40
N LYS A 2 65.18 78.64 -0.53
CA LYS A 2 64.30 77.75 0.30
C LYS A 2 63.32 76.77 -0.41
N TYR A 3 63.11 75.49 -0.07
CA TYR A 3 63.71 74.42 0.76
C TYR A 3 63.13 73.09 0.19
N LYS A 4 63.92 72.04 -0.06
CA LYS A 4 63.39 70.67 -0.31
C LYS A 4 63.41 69.90 1.02
N ASN A 5 62.23 69.64 1.59
CA ASN A 5 62.08 68.83 2.81
C ASN A 5 61.81 67.36 2.45
N HIS A 6 62.70 66.46 2.85
CA HIS A 6 62.49 65.01 2.74
C HIS A 6 61.58 64.50 3.88
N LYS A 7 60.40 63.98 3.54
CA LYS A 7 59.42 63.43 4.49
C LYS A 7 59.76 62.00 4.93
N LYS A 8 60.73 61.83 5.83
CA LYS A 8 61.18 60.51 6.32
C LYS A 8 60.21 59.82 7.32
N GLY A 9 59.20 60.53 7.83
CA GLY A 9 58.19 59.97 8.75
C GLY A 9 56.96 59.34 8.07
N GLN A 10 56.72 59.61 6.78
CA GLN A 10 55.55 59.09 6.07
C GLN A 10 55.70 57.61 5.67
N THR A 11 56.93 57.14 5.43
CA THR A 11 57.21 55.75 5.02
C THR A 11 56.90 54.72 6.13
N ILE A 12 57.13 55.06 7.41
CA ILE A 12 56.82 54.14 8.52
C ILE A 12 55.30 53.99 8.70
N LEU A 13 54.55 55.10 8.63
CA LEU A 13 53.09 55.07 8.71
C LEU A 13 52.49 54.25 7.55
N GLU A 14 53.01 54.43 6.34
CA GLU A 14 52.56 53.69 5.16
C GLU A 14 52.79 52.18 5.30
N ILE A 15 53.94 51.76 5.86
CA ILE A 15 54.21 50.34 6.14
C ILE A 15 53.24 49.79 7.18
N VAL A 16 52.97 50.52 8.27
CA VAL A 16 52.03 50.07 9.31
C VAL A 16 50.60 49.95 8.76
N VAL A 17 50.16 50.92 7.95
CA VAL A 17 48.84 50.88 7.30
C VAL A 17 48.79 49.74 6.28
N ALA A 18 49.82 49.56 5.45
CA ALA A 18 49.89 48.48 4.48
C ALA A 18 49.86 47.10 5.16
N MET A 19 50.57 46.93 6.28
CA MET A 19 50.51 45.69 7.08
C MET A 19 49.12 45.45 7.68
N GLY A 20 48.46 46.50 8.18
CA GLY A 20 47.09 46.39 8.69
C GLY A 20 46.09 45.94 7.62
N VAL A 21 46.15 46.57 6.43
CA VAL A 21 45.31 46.18 5.29
C VAL A 21 45.65 44.76 4.82
N PHE A 22 46.93 44.40 4.77
CA PHE A 22 47.38 43.08 4.37
C PHE A 22 46.86 41.97 5.30
N ILE A 23 46.89 42.19 6.62
CA ILE A 23 46.36 41.23 7.61
C ILE A 23 44.85 41.04 7.43
N ILE A 24 44.10 42.12 7.19
CA ILE A 24 42.65 42.04 6.95
C ILE A 24 42.35 41.23 5.68
N ILE A 25 43.09 41.49 4.59
CA ILE A 25 42.94 40.75 3.33
C ILE A 25 43.30 39.27 3.51
N LEU A 26 44.43 38.96 4.15
CA LEU A 26 44.83 37.58 4.41
C LEU A 26 43.81 36.84 5.28
N GLY A 27 43.27 37.48 6.31
CA GLY A 27 42.20 36.93 7.15
C GLY A 27 40.94 36.61 6.35
N GLY A 28 40.55 37.51 5.43
CA GLY A 28 39.41 37.28 4.53
C GLY A 28 39.66 36.16 3.52
N VAL A 29 40.85 36.07 2.94
CA VAL A 29 41.18 35.02 1.96
C VAL A 29 41.24 33.65 2.64
N THR A 30 41.84 33.56 3.83
CA THR A 30 41.94 32.30 4.58
C THR A 30 40.57 31.82 5.05
N SER A 31 39.68 32.72 5.50
CA SER A 31 38.32 32.34 5.88
C SER A 31 37.49 31.85 4.69
N LEU A 32 37.58 32.51 3.53
CA LEU A 32 36.96 32.07 2.29
C LEU A 32 37.50 30.71 1.82
N TYR A 33 38.80 30.48 1.96
CA TYR A 33 39.42 29.21 1.60
C TYR A 33 38.92 28.05 2.48
N ILE A 34 38.86 28.25 3.81
CA ILE A 34 38.31 27.25 4.74
C ILE A 34 36.83 26.99 4.42
N ALA A 35 36.04 28.04 4.22
CA ALA A 35 34.64 27.91 3.84
C ALA A 35 34.46 27.14 2.52
N SER A 36 35.34 27.36 1.54
CA SER A 36 35.33 26.64 0.27
C SER A 36 35.59 25.14 0.45
N ILE A 37 36.53 24.75 1.31
CA ILE A 37 36.83 23.33 1.57
C ILE A 37 35.64 22.66 2.27
N SER A 38 35.09 23.29 3.31
CA SER A 38 33.94 22.76 4.04
C SER A 38 32.68 22.64 3.15
N CYS A 39 32.50 23.56 2.21
CA CYS A 39 31.43 23.46 1.21
C CYS A 39 31.67 22.29 0.25
N ALA A 40 32.90 22.12 -0.25
CA ALA A 40 33.25 21.03 -1.15
C ALA A 40 33.05 19.64 -0.49
N SER A 41 33.49 19.46 0.76
CA SER A 41 33.29 18.19 1.47
C SER A 41 31.81 17.86 1.70
N GLY A 42 30.99 18.88 1.99
CA GLY A 42 29.55 18.70 2.13
C GLY A 42 28.86 18.25 0.85
N ILE A 43 29.30 18.73 -0.32
CA ILE A 43 28.76 18.31 -1.63
C ILE A 43 29.14 16.86 -1.93
N ASP A 44 30.38 16.46 -1.67
CA ASP A 44 30.85 15.09 -1.92
C ASP A 44 30.08 14.07 -1.09
N GLU A 45 29.78 14.38 0.17
CA GLU A 45 28.99 13.51 1.05
C GLU A 45 27.54 13.41 0.61
N GLU A 46 26.91 14.52 0.22
CA GLU A 46 25.54 14.52 -0.31
C GLU A 46 25.44 13.71 -1.60
N PHE A 47 26.45 13.80 -2.47
CA PHE A 47 26.53 12.98 -3.68
C PHE A 47 26.65 11.48 -3.35
N LYS A 48 27.51 11.12 -2.38
CA LYS A 48 27.62 9.72 -1.91
C LYS A 48 26.31 9.22 -1.30
N ALA A 49 25.64 10.04 -0.49
CA ALA A 49 24.35 9.69 0.11
C ALA A 49 23.29 9.41 -0.96
N ASP A 50 23.21 10.24 -2.02
CA ASP A 50 22.33 10.01 -3.16
C ASP A 50 22.68 8.71 -3.91
N MET A 51 23.97 8.42 -4.11
CA MET A 51 24.40 7.15 -4.69
C MET A 51 23.95 5.94 -3.87
N TYR A 52 24.09 5.98 -2.54
CA TYR A 52 23.63 4.90 -1.66
C TYR A 52 22.12 4.74 -1.63
N LEU A 53 21.39 5.86 -1.72
CA LEU A 53 19.93 5.86 -1.83
C LEU A 53 19.48 5.22 -3.15
N ARG A 54 20.08 5.59 -4.28
CA ARG A 54 19.80 4.97 -5.59
C ARG A 54 20.14 3.49 -5.62
N GLN A 55 21.30 3.12 -5.07
CA GLN A 55 21.70 1.72 -4.95
C GLN A 55 20.66 0.91 -4.18
N ALA A 56 20.05 1.49 -3.14
CA ALA A 56 19.02 0.81 -2.36
C ALA A 56 17.75 0.53 -3.19
N PHE A 57 17.35 1.45 -4.06
CA PHE A 57 16.24 1.22 -4.98
C PHE A 57 16.54 0.14 -6.02
N GLU A 58 17.77 0.09 -6.53
CA GLU A 58 18.18 -1.00 -7.42
C GLU A 58 18.28 -2.35 -6.69
N ALA A 59 18.77 -2.36 -5.45
CA ALA A 59 18.81 -3.57 -4.62
C ALA A 59 17.40 -4.08 -4.30
N THR A 60 16.46 -3.21 -3.95
CA THR A 60 15.06 -3.58 -3.71
C THR A 60 14.35 -4.02 -4.97
N ARG A 61 14.70 -3.47 -6.14
CA ARG A 61 14.27 -3.99 -7.44
C ARG A 61 14.81 -5.41 -7.70
N ALA A 62 16.08 -5.66 -7.39
CA ALA A 62 16.65 -7.00 -7.52
C ALA A 62 15.98 -8.02 -6.59
N ILE A 63 15.69 -7.64 -5.33
CA ILE A 63 14.94 -8.48 -4.38
C ILE A 63 13.53 -8.77 -4.92
N ARG A 64 12.82 -7.73 -5.39
CA ARG A 64 11.50 -7.85 -6.02
C ARG A 64 11.51 -8.85 -7.18
N ASP A 65 12.50 -8.76 -8.05
CA ASP A 65 12.62 -9.58 -9.25
C ASP A 65 13.01 -11.03 -8.93
N GLY A 66 13.72 -11.26 -7.82
CA GLY A 66 13.94 -12.60 -7.27
C GLY A 66 12.68 -13.23 -6.63
N GLY A 67 11.74 -12.39 -6.21
CA GLY A 67 10.42 -12.80 -5.72
C GLY A 67 9.79 -11.69 -4.87
N PHE A 68 8.56 -11.27 -5.21
CA PHE A 68 7.89 -10.14 -4.57
C PHE A 68 7.70 -10.32 -3.05
N ALA A 69 7.51 -11.55 -2.59
CA ALA A 69 7.42 -11.89 -1.16
C ALA A 69 8.70 -11.57 -0.37
N GLY A 70 9.85 -11.40 -1.04
CA GLY A 70 11.09 -10.94 -0.43
C GLY A 70 11.03 -9.49 0.07
N LEU A 71 10.06 -8.69 -0.38
CA LEU A 71 9.78 -7.34 0.11
C LEU A 71 8.75 -7.38 1.24
N ALA A 72 9.09 -8.08 2.33
CA ALA A 72 8.27 -8.09 3.53
C ALA A 72 8.18 -6.70 4.18
N ASN A 73 7.05 -6.38 4.79
CA ASN A 73 6.89 -5.11 5.50
C ASN A 73 7.77 -5.07 6.75
N GLY A 74 8.36 -3.91 7.01
CA GLY A 74 9.25 -3.70 8.15
C GLY A 74 10.36 -2.73 7.85
N THR A 75 11.27 -2.58 8.81
CA THR A 75 12.45 -1.72 8.72
C THR A 75 13.68 -2.61 8.55
N TYR A 76 14.47 -2.36 7.51
CA TYR A 76 15.59 -3.22 7.12
C TYR A 76 16.82 -2.43 6.67
N GLY A 77 17.98 -3.07 6.75
CA GLY A 77 19.14 -2.73 5.93
C GLY A 77 19.25 -3.64 4.71
N LEU A 78 20.34 -3.47 3.95
CA LEU A 78 20.67 -4.31 2.80
C LEU A 78 22.00 -5.06 3.00
N SER A 79 22.05 -6.29 2.48
CA SER A 79 23.28 -7.09 2.39
C SER A 79 23.43 -7.69 1.00
N ASN A 80 24.67 -7.86 0.55
CA ASN A 80 25.03 -8.53 -0.71
C ASN A 80 26.12 -9.61 -0.51
N GLY A 81 26.31 -10.10 0.72
CA GLY A 81 27.40 -11.02 1.07
C GLY A 81 27.33 -12.38 0.35
N SER A 82 26.16 -12.77 -0.13
CA SER A 82 25.89 -14.06 -0.80
C SER A 82 25.89 -13.97 -2.33
N GLY A 83 26.30 -12.84 -2.91
CA GLY A 83 26.27 -12.60 -4.36
C GLY A 83 24.90 -12.15 -4.90
N TYR A 84 23.92 -11.94 -4.02
CA TYR A 84 22.63 -11.34 -4.34
C TYR A 84 22.17 -10.42 -3.20
N TRP A 85 21.36 -9.42 -3.55
CA TRP A 85 20.78 -8.49 -2.59
C TRP A 85 19.71 -9.16 -1.73
N GLN A 86 19.75 -8.88 -0.43
CA GLN A 86 18.77 -9.35 0.55
C GLN A 86 18.54 -8.30 1.64
N LEU A 87 17.33 -8.31 2.21
CA LEU A 87 17.02 -7.53 3.41
C LEU A 87 17.78 -8.12 4.61
N SER A 88 18.38 -7.26 5.44
CA SER A 88 19.18 -7.71 6.58
C SER A 88 19.19 -6.68 7.70
N GLY A 89 19.06 -7.13 8.95
CA GLY A 89 19.04 -6.24 10.12
C GLY A 89 17.94 -5.17 10.06
N SER A 90 18.10 -4.09 10.81
CA SER A 90 17.23 -2.90 10.77
C SER A 90 17.84 -1.71 10.01
N SER A 91 19.14 -1.78 9.71
CA SER A 91 19.90 -0.80 8.94
C SER A 91 21.18 -1.45 8.42
N ASP A 92 21.85 -0.80 7.46
CA ASP A 92 23.18 -1.16 7.00
C ASP A 92 24.15 0.03 7.08
N ASN A 93 25.40 -0.26 7.44
CA ASN A 93 26.44 0.75 7.62
C ASN A 93 27.35 0.77 6.38
N LEU A 94 27.54 1.96 5.82
CA LEU A 94 28.30 2.22 4.59
C LEU A 94 29.41 3.25 4.88
N GLY A 95 30.29 2.89 5.83
CA GLY A 95 31.30 3.81 6.37
C GLY A 95 30.67 4.76 7.39
N GLU A 96 30.69 6.05 7.10
CA GLU A 96 30.06 7.11 7.92
C GLU A 96 28.54 7.25 7.70
N PHE A 97 28.02 6.56 6.67
CA PHE A 97 26.60 6.57 6.34
C PHE A 97 25.89 5.38 6.97
N THR A 98 24.70 5.63 7.51
CA THR A 98 23.75 4.59 7.93
C THR A 98 22.54 4.66 7.02
N ARG A 99 22.21 3.55 6.38
CA ARG A 99 21.06 3.43 5.50
C ARG A 99 19.97 2.57 6.15
N THR A 100 18.73 3.00 5.99
CA THR A 100 17.54 2.30 6.48
C THR A 100 16.46 2.28 5.39
N LEU A 101 15.82 1.14 5.22
CA LEU A 101 14.72 0.90 4.30
C LEU A 101 13.47 0.61 5.11
N GLN A 102 12.42 1.41 4.93
CA GLN A 102 11.09 1.12 5.42
C GLN A 102 10.24 0.58 4.27
N ILE A 103 9.77 -0.66 4.42
CA ILE A 103 8.85 -1.30 3.51
C ILE A 103 7.47 -1.29 4.17
N SER A 104 6.46 -0.81 3.44
CA SER A 104 5.07 -0.81 3.90
C SER A 104 4.11 -1.20 2.79
N ASP A 105 2.94 -1.68 3.19
CA ASP A 105 1.83 -1.88 2.27
C ASP A 105 1.39 -0.57 1.63
N VAL A 106 0.85 -0.70 0.43
CA VAL A 106 0.14 0.35 -0.28
C VAL A 106 -1.34 0.10 -0.11
N GLN A 107 -2.12 1.14 0.16
CA GLN A 107 -3.58 1.05 0.20
C GLN A 107 -4.17 1.76 -1.02
N ARG A 108 -5.31 1.26 -1.52
CA ARG A 108 -6.06 1.87 -2.61
C ARG A 108 -7.52 2.04 -2.28
N ASN A 109 -8.14 3.09 -2.79
CA ASN A 109 -9.59 3.28 -2.70
C ASN A 109 -10.34 2.51 -3.79
N SER A 110 -11.68 2.55 -3.77
CA SER A 110 -12.55 1.93 -4.78
C SER A 110 -12.30 2.43 -6.21
N GLY A 111 -11.79 3.66 -6.36
CA GLY A 111 -11.35 4.24 -7.64
C GLY A 111 -9.95 3.83 -8.07
N CYS A 112 -9.32 2.85 -7.41
CA CYS A 112 -7.96 2.37 -7.63
C CYS A 112 -6.83 3.39 -7.39
N ALA A 113 -7.11 4.53 -6.77
CA ALA A 113 -6.10 5.52 -6.42
C ALA A 113 -5.39 5.12 -5.12
N VAL A 114 -4.06 5.32 -5.07
CA VAL A 114 -3.27 5.09 -3.85
C VAL A 114 -3.67 6.11 -2.78
N VAL A 115 -3.98 5.62 -1.58
CA VAL A 115 -4.37 6.42 -0.42
C VAL A 115 -3.46 6.11 0.77
N GLY A 116 -3.27 7.10 1.66
CA GLY A 116 -2.44 6.93 2.85
C GLY A 116 -3.11 6.12 3.97
N SER A 117 -4.44 6.07 3.98
CA SER A 117 -5.25 5.30 4.94
C SER A 117 -6.68 5.15 4.42
N GLY A 118 -7.46 4.23 5.01
CA GLY A 118 -8.87 4.03 4.70
C GLY A 118 -9.14 3.33 3.37
N GLY A 119 -8.12 2.73 2.76
CA GLY A 119 -8.25 1.91 1.56
C GLY A 119 -8.03 0.42 1.84
N THR A 120 -8.20 -0.40 0.80
CA THR A 120 -7.86 -1.83 0.83
C THR A 120 -6.38 -2.01 0.52
N VAL A 121 -5.74 -2.99 1.16
CA VAL A 121 -4.32 -3.31 0.91
C VAL A 121 -4.16 -3.81 -0.53
N ASP A 122 -3.22 -3.20 -1.26
CA ASP A 122 -2.75 -3.67 -2.55
C ASP A 122 -1.60 -4.65 -2.34
N HIS A 123 -1.92 -5.95 -2.39
CA HIS A 123 -0.94 -7.03 -2.20
C HIS A 123 0.13 -7.06 -3.28
N ASP A 124 -0.10 -6.43 -4.43
CA ASP A 124 0.85 -6.34 -5.54
C ASP A 124 1.67 -5.06 -5.52
N SER A 125 1.53 -4.21 -4.50
CA SER A 125 2.31 -2.98 -4.36
C SER A 125 2.90 -2.82 -2.97
N LYS A 126 4.17 -2.44 -2.93
CA LYS A 126 4.87 -2.05 -1.70
C LYS A 126 5.44 -0.64 -1.87
N LYS A 127 5.38 0.16 -0.81
CA LYS A 127 6.07 1.44 -0.74
C LYS A 127 7.39 1.23 -0.01
N ILE A 128 8.47 1.60 -0.67
CA ILE A 128 9.82 1.57 -0.11
C ILE A 128 10.23 3.01 0.19
N THR A 129 10.58 3.29 1.43
CA THR A 129 11.16 4.57 1.83
C THR A 129 12.58 4.33 2.28
N VAL A 130 13.54 4.92 1.58
CA VAL A 130 14.96 4.80 1.88
C VAL A 130 15.40 6.09 2.57
N THR A 131 16.09 5.96 3.69
CA THR A 131 16.70 7.07 4.41
C THR A 131 18.17 6.77 4.60
N VAL A 132 19.03 7.72 4.21
CA VAL A 132 20.47 7.65 4.44
C VAL A 132 20.85 8.81 5.35
N ASN A 133 21.43 8.48 6.50
CA ASN A 133 21.88 9.43 7.52
C ASN A 133 23.40 9.40 7.60
N TRP A 134 24.03 10.54 7.82
CA TRP A 134 25.46 10.63 8.09
C TRP A 134 25.74 11.78 9.05
N ASP A 135 26.80 11.62 9.83
CA ASP A 135 27.23 12.59 10.83
C ASP A 135 28.56 13.23 10.40
N GLN A 136 28.59 14.56 10.37
CA GLN A 136 29.80 15.36 10.12
C GLN A 136 30.54 15.73 11.41
N GLY A 137 30.26 15.06 12.54
CA GLY A 137 30.73 15.48 13.86
C GLY A 137 30.04 16.78 14.32
N MET A 138 28.81 17.02 13.86
CA MET A 138 28.01 18.21 14.15
C MET A 138 26.79 17.84 15.02
N PRO A 139 26.19 18.79 15.76
CA PRO A 139 25.05 18.50 16.64
C PRO A 139 23.82 17.92 15.94
N ASN A 140 23.70 18.13 14.62
CA ASN A 140 22.57 17.66 13.82
C ASN A 140 23.08 16.76 12.67
N PRO A 141 22.80 15.45 12.70
CA PRO A 141 23.13 14.57 11.58
C PRO A 141 22.36 14.99 10.32
N LYS A 142 23.02 14.90 9.16
CA LYS A 142 22.37 15.14 7.86
C LYS A 142 21.65 13.88 7.40
N SER A 143 20.58 14.07 6.62
CA SER A 143 19.83 12.96 6.05
C SER A 143 19.27 13.30 4.67
N ILE A 144 19.17 12.28 3.82
CA ILE A 144 18.41 12.29 2.57
C ILE A 144 17.41 11.15 2.62
N SER A 145 16.17 11.42 2.19
CA SER A 145 15.12 10.41 2.14
C SER A 145 14.33 10.51 0.84
N ALA A 146 14.02 9.35 0.26
CA ALA A 146 13.16 9.25 -0.91
C ALA A 146 12.28 8.01 -0.79
N ASN A 147 11.16 8.01 -1.53
CA ASN A 147 10.28 6.86 -1.62
C ASN A 147 10.07 6.43 -3.06
N GLN A 148 9.83 5.13 -3.24
CA GLN A 148 9.48 4.52 -4.51
C GLN A 148 8.46 3.40 -4.29
N TYR A 149 7.56 3.23 -5.25
CA TYR A 149 6.61 2.12 -5.26
C TYR A 149 7.19 0.95 -6.07
N MET A 150 7.13 -0.24 -5.49
CA MET A 150 7.49 -1.49 -6.15
C MET A 150 6.22 -2.28 -6.40
N HIS A 151 6.08 -2.79 -7.62
CA HIS A 151 4.89 -3.51 -8.05
C HIS A 151 5.22 -4.94 -8.48
N ASN A 152 4.34 -5.88 -8.16
CA ASN A 152 4.38 -7.26 -8.64
C ASN A 152 3.76 -7.36 -10.03
N TRP A 153 4.59 -7.48 -11.07
CA TRP A 153 4.09 -7.49 -12.45
C TRP A 153 3.68 -8.89 -12.92
N ALA A 154 4.05 -9.94 -12.18
CA ALA A 154 3.82 -11.33 -12.56
C ALA A 154 2.35 -11.75 -12.42
N SER A 155 1.62 -11.15 -11.46
CA SER A 155 0.22 -11.49 -11.17
C SER A 155 -0.59 -10.23 -10.82
N PRO A 156 -0.86 -9.33 -11.78
CA PRO A 156 -1.55 -8.08 -11.48
C PRO A 156 -2.99 -8.35 -11.02
N GLN A 157 -3.28 -8.22 -9.72
CA GLN A 157 -4.63 -8.20 -9.20
C GLN A 157 -5.31 -6.89 -9.64
N LYS A 158 -6.55 -7.00 -10.13
CA LYS A 158 -7.37 -5.80 -10.36
C LYS A 158 -7.68 -5.18 -9.01
N CYS A 159 -7.14 -3.98 -8.79
CA CYS A 159 -7.34 -3.25 -7.55
C CYS A 159 -8.84 -3.05 -7.22
N GLY A 160 -9.16 -3.12 -5.92
CA GLY A 160 -10.24 -2.34 -5.32
C GLY A 160 -11.66 -2.83 -5.57
N VAL A 161 -11.84 -4.07 -6.02
CA VAL A 161 -13.15 -4.68 -6.25
C VAL A 161 -13.14 -6.10 -5.68
N GLN A 162 -13.64 -6.26 -4.46
CA GLN A 162 -13.79 -7.54 -3.77
C GLN A 162 -14.55 -8.55 -4.65
N ALA A 163 -15.48 -8.11 -5.50
CA ALA A 163 -16.25 -8.99 -6.38
C ALA A 163 -15.40 -9.79 -7.38
N ASN A 164 -14.22 -9.29 -7.77
CA ASN A 164 -13.30 -10.05 -8.62
C ASN A 164 -12.71 -11.27 -7.89
N ASN A 165 -12.69 -11.23 -6.56
CA ASN A 165 -12.18 -12.28 -5.69
C ASN A 165 -13.28 -13.21 -5.18
N ILE A 166 -14.54 -13.01 -5.61
CA ILE A 166 -15.66 -13.89 -5.28
C ILE A 166 -16.04 -14.73 -6.49
N VAL A 167 -15.92 -16.05 -6.35
CA VAL A 167 -16.38 -17.02 -7.33
C VAL A 167 -17.72 -17.60 -6.86
N LEU A 168 -18.78 -17.28 -7.61
CA LEU A 168 -20.12 -17.84 -7.40
C LEU A 168 -20.35 -19.02 -8.36
N ASN A 169 -20.47 -20.22 -7.80
CA ASN A 169 -20.66 -21.46 -8.56
C ASN A 169 -22.02 -22.11 -8.24
N VAL A 170 -22.79 -22.33 -9.30
CA VAL A 170 -24.18 -22.80 -9.28
C VAL A 170 -24.34 -24.17 -9.95
N SER A 171 -23.24 -24.84 -10.31
CA SER A 171 -23.25 -26.10 -11.07
C SER A 171 -23.90 -27.25 -10.30
N ASN A 172 -23.84 -27.20 -8.96
CA ASN A 172 -24.44 -28.19 -8.06
C ASN A 172 -25.73 -27.66 -7.40
N ALA A 173 -26.29 -26.57 -7.91
CA ALA A 173 -27.48 -25.98 -7.34
C ALA A 173 -28.70 -26.86 -7.63
N TYR A 174 -29.57 -27.04 -6.64
CA TYR A 174 -30.78 -27.86 -6.75
C TYR A 174 -31.94 -27.32 -5.91
N ILE A 175 -33.17 -27.70 -6.26
CA ILE A 175 -34.36 -27.40 -5.49
C ILE A 175 -34.72 -28.56 -4.57
N ALA A 176 -34.65 -28.35 -3.26
CA ALA A 176 -35.10 -29.28 -2.24
C ALA A 176 -36.53 -28.97 -1.78
N GLN A 177 -37.34 -30.02 -1.60
CA GLN A 177 -38.71 -29.91 -1.07
C GLN A 177 -39.58 -28.89 -1.83
N ASN A 178 -39.32 -28.71 -3.12
CA ASN A 178 -39.93 -27.74 -4.03
C ASN A 178 -39.74 -26.25 -3.67
N LYS A 179 -39.21 -25.92 -2.49
CA LYS A 179 -39.26 -24.57 -1.90
C LYS A 179 -37.92 -24.06 -1.40
N LYS A 180 -36.83 -24.82 -1.57
CA LYS A 180 -35.51 -24.48 -1.05
C LYS A 180 -34.47 -24.58 -2.15
N LEU A 181 -33.80 -23.48 -2.48
CA LEU A 181 -32.62 -23.51 -3.34
C LEU A 181 -31.39 -23.77 -2.47
N LYS A 182 -30.64 -24.84 -2.78
CA LYS A 182 -29.43 -25.26 -2.07
C LYS A 182 -28.32 -25.59 -3.08
N GLY A 183 -27.09 -25.81 -2.60
CA GLY A 183 -25.98 -26.31 -3.42
C GLY A 183 -25.26 -25.26 -4.26
N VAL A 184 -25.66 -23.99 -4.13
CA VAL A 184 -24.85 -22.85 -4.60
C VAL A 184 -23.64 -22.74 -3.69
N THR A 185 -22.48 -22.43 -4.27
CA THR A 185 -21.22 -22.29 -3.54
C THR A 185 -20.60 -20.93 -3.84
N ILE A 186 -20.00 -20.33 -2.82
CA ILE A 186 -19.28 -19.07 -2.88
C ILE A 186 -17.85 -19.35 -2.42
N GLN A 187 -16.86 -18.92 -3.19
CA GLN A 187 -15.46 -19.03 -2.79
C GLN A 187 -14.80 -17.66 -2.82
N ASN A 188 -14.10 -17.32 -1.74
CA ASN A 188 -13.16 -16.21 -1.73
C ASN A 188 -11.80 -16.70 -2.23
N ILE A 189 -11.40 -16.29 -3.44
CA ILE A 189 -10.10 -16.59 -4.04
C ILE A 189 -9.05 -15.49 -3.78
N GLY A 190 -9.43 -14.44 -3.05
CA GLY A 190 -8.55 -13.35 -2.64
C GLY A 190 -7.68 -13.68 -1.44
N GLN A 191 -6.97 -12.68 -0.94
CA GLN A 191 -6.06 -12.78 0.21
C GLN A 191 -6.62 -12.14 1.48
N ASP A 192 -7.68 -11.34 1.38
CA ASP A 192 -8.35 -10.69 2.50
C ASP A 192 -9.76 -11.27 2.72
N PRO A 193 -10.29 -11.28 3.95
CA PRO A 193 -11.69 -11.59 4.20
C PRO A 193 -12.63 -10.66 3.43
N ILE A 194 -13.73 -11.20 2.94
CA ILE A 194 -14.74 -10.45 2.17
C ILE A 194 -16.10 -10.64 2.83
N ALA A 195 -16.75 -9.55 3.22
CA ALA A 195 -18.11 -9.55 3.73
C ALA A 195 -19.13 -9.34 2.61
N ILE A 196 -20.18 -10.17 2.59
CA ILE A 196 -21.37 -9.96 1.78
C ILE A 196 -22.33 -9.10 2.58
N ASP A 197 -22.64 -7.92 2.05
CA ASP A 197 -23.53 -6.91 2.65
C ASP A 197 -24.99 -7.14 2.19
N LYS A 198 -25.18 -7.41 0.89
CA LYS A 198 -26.54 -7.53 0.32
C LYS A 198 -26.68 -8.66 -0.68
N VAL A 199 -27.90 -9.15 -0.81
CA VAL A 199 -28.29 -10.19 -1.76
C VAL A 199 -29.52 -9.76 -2.55
N ILE A 200 -29.43 -9.85 -3.88
CA ILE A 200 -30.60 -9.80 -4.76
C ILE A 200 -30.75 -11.18 -5.39
N LEU A 201 -31.89 -11.82 -5.15
CA LEU A 201 -32.26 -13.08 -5.77
C LEU A 201 -33.45 -12.83 -6.71
N THR A 202 -33.33 -13.26 -7.97
CA THR A 202 -34.46 -13.31 -8.89
C THR A 202 -34.85 -14.75 -9.17
N TRP A 203 -36.14 -14.98 -9.35
CA TRP A 203 -36.76 -16.24 -9.79
C TRP A 203 -38.02 -15.96 -10.60
N THR A 204 -38.42 -16.91 -11.46
CA THR A 204 -39.60 -16.76 -12.33
C THR A 204 -40.91 -17.29 -11.74
N ALA A 205 -40.87 -18.18 -10.74
CA ALA A 205 -42.09 -18.67 -10.09
C ALA A 205 -42.82 -17.58 -9.28
N ASN A 206 -44.15 -17.71 -9.18
CA ASN A 206 -44.97 -16.85 -8.34
C ASN A 206 -44.87 -17.28 -6.87
N SER A 207 -43.76 -16.91 -6.24
CA SER A 207 -43.45 -17.14 -4.83
C SER A 207 -42.74 -15.93 -4.25
N LYS A 208 -42.67 -15.89 -2.92
CA LYS A 208 -41.92 -14.91 -2.14
C LYS A 208 -40.83 -15.61 -1.33
N ILE A 209 -39.71 -14.93 -1.13
CA ILE A 209 -38.63 -15.40 -0.27
C ILE A 209 -38.98 -15.20 1.21
N GLU A 210 -38.69 -16.21 2.03
CA GLU A 210 -38.96 -16.22 3.48
C GLU A 210 -37.68 -15.99 4.28
N TRP A 211 -36.56 -16.63 3.89
CA TRP A 211 -35.27 -16.40 4.53
C TRP A 211 -34.09 -16.76 3.62
N VAL A 212 -32.95 -16.14 3.93
CA VAL A 212 -31.64 -16.41 3.37
C VAL A 212 -30.75 -16.99 4.47
N LYS A 213 -30.07 -18.09 4.15
CA LYS A 213 -29.08 -18.70 5.03
C LYS A 213 -27.84 -19.11 4.23
N LEU A 214 -26.76 -18.37 4.43
CA LEU A 214 -25.46 -18.55 3.78
C LEU A 214 -24.59 -19.57 4.54
N SER A 215 -24.72 -19.68 5.87
CA SER A 215 -24.02 -20.71 6.66
C SER A 215 -24.64 -20.98 8.05
N GLY A 216 -24.18 -22.06 8.70
CA GLY A 216 -24.20 -22.18 10.16
C GLY A 216 -25.56 -22.44 10.79
N ALA A 217 -25.82 -21.85 11.97
CA ALA A 217 -27.06 -22.06 12.74
C ALA A 217 -28.11 -20.95 12.53
N GLY A 218 -27.67 -19.71 12.26
CA GLY A 218 -28.53 -18.53 12.11
C GLY A 218 -29.08 -18.33 10.70
N LYS A 219 -29.92 -17.31 10.52
CA LYS A 219 -30.35 -16.81 9.20
C LYS A 219 -29.68 -15.45 9.00
N ASP A 220 -29.20 -15.16 7.80
CA ASP A 220 -28.57 -13.88 7.47
C ASP A 220 -29.64 -12.84 7.09
N TRP A 221 -30.79 -13.30 6.60
CA TRP A 221 -32.00 -12.49 6.45
C TRP A 221 -33.25 -13.35 6.68
N ASP A 222 -34.29 -12.79 7.28
CA ASP A 222 -35.56 -13.46 7.55
C ASP A 222 -36.74 -12.49 7.55
N TYR A 223 -37.86 -12.95 7.00
CA TYR A 223 -39.12 -12.19 6.95
C TYR A 223 -39.62 -11.70 8.32
N GLY A 224 -39.22 -12.37 9.40
CA GLY A 224 -39.60 -12.06 10.79
C GLY A 224 -38.78 -10.95 11.44
N GLY A 225 -37.78 -10.38 10.76
CA GLY A 225 -37.08 -9.18 11.22
C GLY A 225 -35.56 -9.26 11.29
N ILE A 226 -34.92 -10.27 10.69
CA ILE A 226 -33.47 -10.31 10.54
C ILE A 226 -33.12 -9.67 9.19
N GLY A 227 -32.31 -8.61 9.21
CA GLY A 227 -32.01 -7.82 8.01
C GLY A 227 -33.20 -6.95 7.56
N THR A 228 -33.07 -6.32 6.40
CA THR A 228 -34.14 -5.50 5.81
C THR A 228 -34.33 -5.82 4.33
N PRO A 229 -35.52 -5.59 3.74
CA PRO A 229 -36.79 -5.22 4.36
C PRO A 229 -37.46 -6.40 5.10
N VAL A 230 -38.35 -6.10 6.05
CA VAL A 230 -39.13 -7.12 6.78
C VAL A 230 -40.31 -7.64 5.95
N GLY A 231 -40.81 -8.83 6.30
CA GLY A 231 -41.87 -9.52 5.57
C GLY A 231 -41.35 -10.32 4.37
N LYS A 232 -42.23 -11.14 3.79
CA LYS A 232 -41.87 -11.97 2.63
C LYS A 232 -41.71 -11.11 1.39
N GLN A 233 -40.58 -11.23 0.71
CA GLN A 233 -40.25 -10.35 -0.41
C GLN A 233 -40.49 -11.00 -1.78
N PRO A 234 -40.94 -10.24 -2.79
CA PRO A 234 -41.02 -10.72 -4.16
C PRO A 234 -39.63 -10.94 -4.78
N SER A 235 -39.64 -11.54 -5.96
CA SER A 235 -38.45 -11.72 -6.80
C SER A 235 -37.79 -10.38 -7.13
N GLY A 236 -36.46 -10.30 -7.00
CA GLY A 236 -35.66 -9.11 -7.35
C GLY A 236 -35.57 -8.04 -6.26
N THR A 237 -36.14 -8.25 -5.08
CA THR A 237 -35.93 -7.34 -3.94
C THR A 237 -34.49 -7.43 -3.43
N GLU A 238 -33.88 -6.27 -3.17
CA GLU A 238 -32.60 -6.17 -2.45
C GLU A 238 -32.82 -6.50 -0.97
N LEU A 239 -32.11 -7.51 -0.49
CA LEU A 239 -32.10 -7.95 0.89
C LEU A 239 -30.77 -7.51 1.51
N ASP A 240 -30.87 -6.59 2.46
CA ASP A 240 -29.80 -6.19 3.35
C ASP A 240 -29.69 -7.24 4.45
N ILE A 241 -28.58 -7.98 4.44
CA ILE A 241 -28.38 -9.15 5.30
C ILE A 241 -27.52 -8.77 6.51
N ILE A 242 -27.46 -9.64 7.51
CA ILE A 242 -26.34 -9.58 8.46
C ILE A 242 -25.07 -9.95 7.70
N ASP A 243 -24.08 -9.06 7.72
CA ASP A 243 -22.82 -9.24 7.02
C ASP A 243 -22.23 -10.63 7.20
N PHE A 244 -22.06 -11.32 6.08
CA PHE A 244 -21.49 -12.65 6.07
C PHE A 244 -20.07 -12.64 5.51
N THR A 245 -19.08 -12.87 6.38
CA THR A 245 -17.66 -12.85 6.01
C THR A 245 -17.16 -14.21 5.52
N ILE A 246 -16.54 -14.23 4.34
CA ILE A 246 -15.87 -15.40 3.76
C ILE A 246 -14.36 -15.18 3.84
N ASN A 247 -13.68 -16.06 4.58
CA ASN A 247 -12.22 -16.00 4.71
C ASN A 247 -11.52 -16.45 3.41
N PRO A 248 -10.29 -15.98 3.15
CA PRO A 248 -9.46 -16.39 2.01
C PRO A 248 -9.39 -17.92 1.86
N GLY A 249 -9.57 -18.41 0.62
CA GLY A 249 -9.50 -19.83 0.29
C GLY A 249 -10.69 -20.68 0.77
N GLN A 250 -11.59 -20.13 1.57
CA GLN A 250 -12.76 -20.85 2.08
C GLN A 250 -13.80 -21.02 0.97
N LEU A 251 -14.21 -22.28 0.72
CA LEU A 251 -15.39 -22.61 -0.06
C LEU A 251 -16.59 -22.68 0.87
N GLN A 252 -17.51 -21.72 0.74
CA GLN A 252 -18.78 -21.71 1.44
C GLN A 252 -19.86 -22.36 0.59
N VAL A 253 -20.52 -23.39 1.13
CA VAL A 253 -21.77 -23.90 0.55
C VAL A 253 -22.91 -23.10 1.15
N ILE A 254 -23.73 -22.47 0.31
CA ILE A 254 -24.93 -21.79 0.77
C ILE A 254 -25.88 -22.85 1.33
N ASP A 255 -26.30 -22.62 2.57
CA ASP A 255 -27.20 -23.53 3.27
C ASP A 255 -28.56 -23.58 2.59
N GLU A 256 -29.32 -22.49 2.56
CA GLU A 256 -30.58 -22.44 1.79
C GLU A 256 -31.11 -21.03 1.54
N PHE A 257 -31.71 -20.84 0.36
CA PHE A 257 -32.72 -19.80 0.13
C PHE A 257 -34.11 -20.45 0.20
N LYS A 258 -34.97 -19.97 1.11
CA LYS A 258 -36.30 -20.55 1.33
C LYS A 258 -37.40 -19.67 0.74
N PHE A 259 -38.36 -20.30 0.06
CA PHE A 259 -39.54 -19.67 -0.52
C PHE A 259 -40.85 -20.17 0.10
N ASP A 260 -41.89 -19.35 0.05
CA ASP A 260 -43.22 -19.68 0.58
C ASP A 260 -43.97 -20.71 -0.27
N ASN A 261 -43.74 -20.71 -1.59
CA ASN A 261 -44.36 -21.59 -2.57
C ASN A 261 -43.31 -22.29 -3.45
N SER A 262 -43.77 -23.21 -4.30
CA SER A 262 -42.91 -23.99 -5.20
C SER A 262 -42.14 -23.09 -6.16
N VAL A 263 -40.83 -23.36 -6.32
CA VAL A 263 -39.92 -22.69 -7.26
C VAL A 263 -39.31 -23.64 -8.29
N VAL A 264 -39.80 -24.88 -8.37
CA VAL A 264 -39.33 -25.88 -9.34
C VAL A 264 -39.46 -25.35 -10.77
N GLY A 265 -38.42 -25.51 -11.59
CA GLY A 265 -38.39 -25.05 -12.98
C GLY A 265 -38.20 -23.54 -13.12
N SER A 266 -37.80 -22.84 -12.07
CA SER A 266 -37.55 -21.39 -12.15
C SER A 266 -36.19 -21.09 -12.76
N ALA A 267 -36.14 -20.01 -13.55
CA ALA A 267 -34.87 -19.37 -13.88
C ALA A 267 -34.46 -18.50 -12.71
N PHE A 268 -33.22 -18.63 -12.23
CA PHE A 268 -32.69 -17.86 -11.11
C PHE A 268 -31.57 -16.93 -11.53
N SER A 269 -31.42 -15.83 -10.80
CA SER A 269 -30.16 -15.09 -10.74
C SER A 269 -29.83 -14.66 -9.33
N ILE A 270 -28.55 -14.68 -8.98
CA ILE A 270 -28.03 -14.19 -7.70
C ILE A 270 -27.10 -13.02 -8.01
N THR A 271 -27.34 -11.89 -7.35
CA THR A 271 -26.38 -10.79 -7.23
C THR A 271 -25.98 -10.68 -5.77
N LEU A 272 -24.68 -10.68 -5.49
CA LEU A 272 -24.14 -10.41 -4.16
C LEU A 272 -23.44 -9.06 -4.21
N THR A 273 -23.81 -8.14 -3.32
CA THR A 273 -23.09 -6.89 -3.09
C THR A 273 -22.23 -7.05 -1.85
N LEU A 274 -20.98 -6.63 -1.97
CA LEU A 274 -19.97 -6.77 -0.93
C LEU A 274 -19.80 -5.45 -0.18
N GLU A 275 -19.10 -5.48 0.95
CA GLU A 275 -18.90 -4.31 1.81
C GLU A 275 -18.24 -3.12 1.07
N ASP A 276 -17.40 -3.39 0.06
CA ASP A 276 -16.80 -2.35 -0.78
C ASP A 276 -17.75 -1.77 -1.85
N GLY A 277 -19.01 -2.20 -1.87
CA GLY A 277 -20.04 -1.81 -2.83
C GLY A 277 -19.94 -2.50 -4.19
N SER A 278 -18.92 -3.33 -4.42
CA SER A 278 -18.82 -4.13 -5.65
C SER A 278 -19.82 -5.28 -5.64
N SER A 279 -20.19 -5.77 -6.83
CA SER A 279 -21.13 -6.87 -6.95
C SER A 279 -20.70 -7.97 -7.92
N THR A 280 -21.09 -9.20 -7.59
CA THR A 280 -20.96 -10.38 -8.45
C THR A 280 -22.33 -10.88 -8.86
N TYR A 281 -22.46 -11.40 -10.08
CA TYR A 281 -23.73 -11.82 -10.68
C TYR A 281 -23.62 -13.21 -11.31
N LYS A 282 -24.63 -14.05 -11.10
CA LYS A 282 -24.77 -15.34 -11.79
C LYS A 282 -26.23 -15.67 -12.06
N ALA A 283 -26.54 -16.00 -13.31
CA ALA A 283 -27.83 -16.57 -13.71
C ALA A 283 -27.71 -18.07 -14.01
N PHE A 284 -28.77 -18.82 -13.75
CA PHE A 284 -28.86 -20.27 -13.94
C PHE A 284 -30.31 -20.74 -14.00
N GLN A 285 -30.53 -21.99 -14.42
CA GLN A 285 -31.84 -22.64 -14.41
C GLN A 285 -31.72 -24.02 -13.77
N ILE A 286 -32.77 -24.41 -13.04
CA ILE A 286 -32.88 -25.71 -12.34
C ILE A 286 -34.30 -26.25 -12.52
#